data_AF-A0A1F9NXD0-F1
#
_entry.id   AF-A0A1F9NXD0-F1
#
_cell.length_a   1.000
_cell.length_b   1.000
_cell.length_c   1.000
_cell.angle_alpha   90.00
_cell.angle_beta   90.00
_cell.angle_gamma   90.00
#
_symmetry.space_group_name_H-M   'P 1'
#
loop_
_entity.id
_entity.type
_entity.pdbx_description
1 polymer ?
#
loop_
_entity_poly.entity_id
_entity_poly.type
_entity_poly.pdbx_seq_one_letter_code
_entity_poly.pdbx_strand_id
1 'polypeptide(L)'
;MPEGTLCNKKPVDTAEGITTLLADQSGKKYYEEMKRLEVDSDLLWKTIQNTCKSRIRTWLEICAHCGMCADSCFLYLANNRDPKQVPAYKIQSTLGEIIRRKGKVDNAFMLHTMEVAWAQCTCCNRCGTYCPHGIDTGIMFGYLRGLCYQQGFVPWEMKIGAGMHRVYNAQMDITSEDYIDTFQWMVEESEEEYPGLKVPVDVEGADIMYTVNAREAKHYPEDLAEAAILFHIAGENWTIPSKGWELTSLAMFAGDWAACKMQVQSVYDAMERLKPKRMVGTECGHAHRATVVEGPYWAGRKDGRPPVESIHYIEWLAEALRTGKLKIDPAKRIKEPCTLQDSCNYVRNHGLREVAREIVSYIV
;
A
#
# COMPACT_ATOMS: atom_id res chain seq x y z
N MET A 1 8.59 33.44 -0.14
CA MET A 1 10.06 33.13 -0.12
C MET A 1 10.34 31.99 -1.10
N PRO A 2 11.55 31.81 -1.64
CA PRO A 2 11.81 30.61 -2.44
C PRO A 2 11.54 29.38 -1.57
N GLU A 3 10.84 28.39 -2.12
CA GLU A 3 10.58 27.12 -1.44
C GLU A 3 11.91 26.45 -1.04
N GLY A 4 11.89 25.66 0.03
CA GLY A 4 13.07 24.95 0.52
C GLY A 4 13.66 23.99 -0.53
N THR A 5 14.95 23.69 -0.40
CA THR A 5 15.64 22.76 -1.31
C THR A 5 15.21 21.30 -1.09
N LEU A 6 14.90 20.92 0.14
CA LEU A 6 14.49 19.58 0.55
C LEU A 6 12.97 19.49 0.70
N CYS A 7 12.35 20.47 1.36
CA CYS A 7 10.91 20.49 1.60
C CYS A 7 10.21 21.52 0.72
N ASN A 8 9.53 21.02 -0.32
CA ASN A 8 8.75 21.81 -1.25
C ASN A 8 7.58 20.99 -1.83
N LYS A 9 6.74 21.65 -2.64
CA LYS A 9 5.55 21.03 -3.25
C LYS A 9 5.87 20.09 -4.40
N LYS A 10 7.09 20.12 -4.94
CA LYS A 10 7.47 19.27 -6.08
C LYS A 10 7.67 17.83 -5.61
N PRO A 11 7.10 16.83 -6.31
CA PRO A 11 7.47 15.44 -6.09
C PRO A 11 8.96 15.22 -6.40
N VAL A 12 9.53 14.17 -5.80
CA VAL A 12 10.91 13.75 -6.08
C VAL A 12 10.85 12.74 -7.22
N ASP A 13 11.48 13.04 -8.34
CA ASP A 13 11.42 12.23 -9.57
C ASP A 13 12.79 11.99 -10.20
N THR A 14 13.87 12.27 -9.47
CA THR A 14 15.26 12.00 -9.89
C THR A 14 16.04 11.29 -8.79
N ALA A 15 17.01 10.45 -9.18
CA ALA A 15 17.92 9.77 -8.26
C ALA A 15 18.76 10.77 -7.44
N GLU A 16 19.13 11.91 -8.03
CA GLU A 16 19.82 13.00 -7.33
C GLU A 16 18.92 13.62 -6.25
N GLY A 17 17.62 13.81 -6.53
CA GLY A 17 16.66 14.32 -5.55
C GLY A 17 16.47 13.37 -4.37
N ILE A 18 16.44 12.05 -4.63
CA ILE A 18 16.42 11.01 -3.59
C ILE A 18 17.69 11.10 -2.72
N THR A 19 18.86 11.12 -3.36
CA THR A 19 20.16 11.17 -2.66
C THR A 19 20.26 12.44 -1.81
N THR A 20 19.77 13.56 -2.33
CA THR A 20 19.73 14.85 -1.63
C THR A 20 18.84 14.80 -0.38
N LEU A 21 17.68 14.12 -0.44
CA LEU A 21 16.84 13.91 0.74
C LEU A 21 17.46 12.96 1.76
N LEU A 22 18.09 11.87 1.31
CA LEU A 22 18.75 10.89 2.16
C LEU A 22 19.96 11.48 2.90
N ALA A 23 20.62 12.48 2.32
CA ALA A 23 21.73 13.19 2.96
C ALA A 23 21.31 13.91 4.26
N ASP A 24 20.03 14.26 4.42
CA ASP A 24 19.48 14.76 5.68
C ASP A 24 19.00 13.59 6.56
N GLN A 25 19.94 12.83 7.13
CA GLN A 25 19.74 11.54 7.80
C GLN A 25 18.61 11.44 8.84
N SER A 26 18.10 12.58 9.34
CA SER A 26 17.01 12.64 10.34
C SER A 26 15.82 13.50 9.89
N GLY A 27 15.83 13.97 8.63
CA GLY A 27 14.88 14.95 8.13
C GLY A 27 14.93 16.30 8.86
N LYS A 28 15.99 16.59 9.63
CA LYS A 28 16.04 17.79 10.48
C LYS A 28 15.94 19.06 9.64
N LYS A 29 16.75 19.16 8.58
CA LYS A 29 16.71 20.31 7.68
C LYS A 29 15.39 20.33 6.88
N TYR A 30 14.90 19.17 6.45
CA TYR A 30 13.61 19.02 5.78
C TYR A 30 12.45 19.59 6.61
N TYR A 31 12.35 19.22 7.89
CA TYR A 31 11.31 19.72 8.80
C TYR A 31 11.53 21.19 9.21
N GLU A 32 12.77 21.68 9.26
CA GLU A 32 13.07 23.12 9.43
C GLU A 32 12.58 23.95 8.23
N GLU A 33 12.79 23.48 7.01
CA GLU A 33 12.27 24.08 5.78
C GLU A 33 10.72 24.02 5.75
N MET A 34 10.11 22.90 6.17
CA MET A 34 8.66 22.72 6.21
C MET A 34 7.94 23.77 7.06
N LYS A 35 8.55 24.21 8.17
CA LYS A 35 7.99 25.28 9.03
C LYS A 35 7.87 26.63 8.33
N ARG A 36 8.50 26.81 7.17
CA ARG A 36 8.48 28.03 6.35
C ARG A 36 7.72 27.83 5.04
N LEU A 37 7.17 26.63 4.80
CA LEU A 37 6.47 26.29 3.58
C LEU A 37 5.14 27.07 3.48
N GLU A 38 4.96 27.82 2.40
CA GLU A 38 3.73 28.56 2.15
C GLU A 38 2.65 27.62 1.59
N VAL A 39 1.41 27.74 2.09
CA VAL A 39 0.27 26.99 1.59
C VAL A 39 -0.28 27.65 0.33
N ASP A 40 -0.38 26.90 -0.77
CA ASP A 40 -1.04 27.36 -1.98
C ASP A 40 -2.55 27.09 -1.84
N SER A 41 -3.25 28.08 -1.28
CA SER A 41 -4.70 27.99 -0.98
C SER A 41 -5.55 27.82 -2.25
N ASP A 42 -5.16 28.47 -3.35
CA ASP A 42 -5.89 28.41 -4.61
C ASP A 42 -5.74 27.03 -5.26
N LEU A 43 -4.53 26.47 -5.27
CA LEU A 43 -4.28 25.10 -5.72
C LEU A 43 -5.02 24.08 -4.83
N LEU A 44 -4.94 24.24 -3.51
CA LEU A 44 -5.60 23.34 -2.56
C LEU A 44 -7.11 23.31 -2.79
N TRP A 45 -7.73 24.49 -2.88
CA TRP A 45 -9.17 24.59 -3.09
C TRP A 45 -9.59 24.10 -4.46
N LYS A 46 -8.86 24.45 -5.53
CA LYS A 46 -9.12 23.93 -6.88
C LYS A 46 -9.05 22.41 -6.93
N THR A 47 -8.06 21.82 -6.26
CA THR A 47 -7.92 20.36 -6.17
C THR A 47 -9.11 19.75 -5.44
N ILE A 48 -9.55 20.33 -4.33
CA ILE A 48 -10.74 19.87 -3.59
C ILE A 48 -12.00 19.95 -4.45
N GLN A 49 -12.19 21.04 -5.21
CA GLN A 49 -13.34 21.17 -6.11
C GLN A 49 -13.36 20.07 -7.18
N ASN A 50 -12.20 19.69 -7.71
CA ASN A 50 -12.08 18.67 -8.75
C ASN A 50 -12.21 17.23 -8.21
N THR A 51 -11.72 16.98 -6.99
CA THR A 51 -11.47 15.62 -6.49
C THR A 51 -12.34 15.22 -5.31
N CYS A 52 -12.84 16.15 -4.49
CA CYS A 52 -13.72 15.84 -3.34
C CYS A 52 -15.14 15.52 -3.84
N LYS A 53 -15.36 14.25 -4.16
CA LYS A 53 -16.64 13.73 -4.68
C LYS A 53 -17.72 13.68 -3.60
N SER A 54 -18.97 13.47 -4.02
CA SER A 54 -20.17 13.43 -3.17
C SER A 54 -19.99 12.56 -1.93
N ARG A 55 -19.43 11.35 -2.07
CA ARG A 55 -19.22 10.41 -0.96
C ARG A 55 -18.46 11.02 0.22
N ILE A 56 -17.34 11.69 -0.01
CA ILE A 56 -16.53 12.31 1.06
C ILE A 56 -17.27 13.49 1.69
N ARG A 57 -17.95 14.30 0.87
CA ARG A 57 -18.76 15.45 1.35
C ARG A 57 -19.89 14.98 2.24
N THR A 58 -20.66 13.99 1.79
CA THR A 58 -21.75 13.39 2.56
C THR A 58 -21.23 12.81 3.87
N TRP A 59 -20.10 12.09 3.88
CA TRP A 59 -19.52 11.55 5.11
C TRP A 59 -19.12 12.63 6.13
N LEU A 60 -18.62 13.80 5.67
CA LEU A 60 -18.36 14.93 6.55
C LEU A 60 -19.65 15.54 7.12
N GLU A 61 -20.71 15.62 6.30
CA GLU A 61 -21.99 16.23 6.69
C GLU A 61 -22.82 15.35 7.63
N ILE A 62 -22.85 14.03 7.43
CA ILE A 62 -23.73 13.11 8.17
C ILE A 62 -23.15 12.64 9.51
N CYS A 63 -21.91 13.01 9.84
CA CYS A 63 -21.28 12.57 11.08
C CYS A 63 -22.05 13.12 12.30
N ALA A 64 -22.74 12.24 13.03
CA ALA A 64 -23.51 12.64 14.21
C ALA A 64 -22.66 12.90 15.48
N HIS A 65 -21.32 12.84 15.38
CA HIS A 65 -20.41 13.01 16.52
C HIS A 65 -20.69 12.09 17.74
N CYS A 66 -21.30 10.92 17.51
CA CYS A 66 -21.74 9.99 18.58
C CYS A 66 -20.61 9.29 19.34
N GLY A 67 -19.38 9.31 18.81
CA GLY A 67 -18.22 8.72 19.46
C GLY A 67 -18.09 7.19 19.37
N MET A 68 -19.01 6.47 18.70
CA MET A 68 -18.93 5.00 18.57
C MET A 68 -17.64 4.50 17.88
N CYS A 69 -16.99 5.34 17.09
CA CYS A 69 -15.70 5.04 16.49
C CYS A 69 -14.51 5.10 17.47
N ALA A 70 -14.67 5.68 18.67
CA ALA A 70 -13.59 5.95 19.62
C ALA A 70 -12.94 4.66 20.15
N ASP A 71 -13.70 3.80 20.83
CA ASP A 71 -13.18 2.57 21.46
C ASP A 71 -12.64 1.55 20.45
N SER A 72 -13.04 1.67 19.18
CA SER A 72 -12.48 0.86 18.11
C SER A 72 -11.05 1.27 17.72
N CYS A 73 -10.65 2.51 18.01
CA CYS A 73 -9.36 3.07 17.61
C CYS A 73 -8.29 2.78 18.68
N PHE A 74 -7.33 1.92 18.35
CA PHE A 74 -6.24 1.60 19.28
C PHE A 74 -5.37 2.82 19.63
N LEU A 75 -5.28 3.83 18.76
CA LEU A 75 -4.58 5.08 19.06
C LEU A 75 -5.35 5.92 20.10
N TYR A 76 -6.69 5.91 20.08
CA TYR A 76 -7.48 6.52 21.16
C TYR A 76 -7.24 5.81 22.49
N LEU A 77 -7.26 4.47 22.49
CA LEU A 77 -7.03 3.66 23.69
C LEU A 77 -5.62 3.84 24.25
N ALA A 78 -4.59 3.84 23.39
CA ALA A 78 -3.19 3.96 23.79
C ALA A 78 -2.82 5.37 24.31
N ASN A 79 -3.58 6.40 23.92
CA ASN A 79 -3.35 7.78 24.34
C ASN A 79 -4.30 8.22 25.46
N ASN A 80 -4.48 7.36 26.47
CA ASN A 80 -5.32 7.65 27.65
C ASN A 80 -6.72 8.15 27.32
N ARG A 81 -7.32 7.68 26.21
CA ARG A 81 -8.66 8.07 25.78
C ARG A 81 -8.80 9.59 25.55
N ASP A 82 -7.74 10.26 25.08
CA ASP A 82 -7.79 11.67 24.67
C ASP A 82 -8.90 11.90 23.63
N PRO A 83 -9.90 12.77 23.89
CA PRO A 83 -10.96 13.09 22.94
C PRO A 83 -10.45 13.55 21.56
N LYS A 84 -9.25 14.14 21.49
CA LYS A 84 -8.63 14.55 20.22
C LYS A 84 -8.24 13.37 19.34
N GLN A 85 -8.11 12.16 19.90
CA GLN A 85 -7.77 10.95 19.16
C GLN A 85 -8.99 10.22 18.57
N VAL A 86 -10.22 10.65 18.92
CA VAL A 86 -11.45 10.08 18.38
C VAL A 86 -11.45 10.23 16.84
N PRO A 87 -11.66 9.15 16.06
CA PRO A 87 -11.58 9.22 14.60
C PRO A 87 -12.45 10.31 13.96
N ALA A 88 -13.68 10.48 14.47
CA ALA A 88 -14.58 11.54 14.03
C ALA A 88 -14.02 12.95 14.30
N TYR A 89 -13.43 13.17 15.48
CA TYR A 89 -12.81 14.45 15.81
C TYR A 89 -11.65 14.74 14.86
N LYS A 90 -10.71 13.78 14.71
CA LYS A 90 -9.51 13.95 13.88
C LYS A 90 -9.81 14.34 12.45
N ILE A 91 -10.79 13.69 11.81
CA ILE A 91 -11.11 13.99 10.41
C ILE A 91 -11.89 15.31 10.26
N GLN A 92 -12.76 15.64 11.21
CA GLN A 92 -13.53 16.89 11.19
C GLN A 92 -12.65 18.10 11.48
N SER A 93 -11.72 17.98 12.44
CA SER A 93 -10.77 19.05 12.79
C SER A 93 -9.68 19.29 11.75
N THR A 94 -9.56 18.39 10.75
CA THR A 94 -8.59 18.50 9.66
C THR A 94 -9.29 18.70 8.31
N LEU A 95 -9.65 17.62 7.61
CA LEU A 95 -10.30 17.68 6.29
C LEU A 95 -11.60 18.50 6.31
N GLY A 96 -12.41 18.35 7.36
CA GLY A 96 -13.63 19.14 7.55
C GLY A 96 -13.34 20.65 7.61
N GLU A 97 -12.35 21.04 8.40
CA GLU A 97 -11.89 22.43 8.51
C GLU A 97 -11.29 22.99 7.21
N ILE A 98 -10.49 22.20 6.48
CA ILE A 98 -9.93 22.62 5.18
C ILE A 98 -11.06 22.94 4.20
N ILE A 99 -12.08 22.08 4.14
CA ILE A 99 -13.24 22.27 3.26
C ILE A 99 -14.08 23.47 3.72
N ARG A 100 -14.35 23.60 5.02
CA ARG A 100 -15.11 24.74 5.59
C ARG A 100 -14.47 26.08 5.28
N ARG A 101 -13.13 26.15 5.36
CA ARG A 101 -12.34 27.35 5.07
C ARG A 101 -12.02 27.53 3.58
N LYS A 102 -12.54 26.66 2.71
CA LYS A 102 -12.30 26.68 1.27
C LYS A 102 -10.80 26.70 0.93
N GLY A 103 -10.02 25.85 1.58
CA GLY A 103 -8.57 25.76 1.40
C GLY A 103 -7.76 26.91 2.03
N LYS A 104 -8.40 27.93 2.63
CA LYS A 104 -7.72 29.05 3.29
C LYS A 104 -7.22 28.64 4.68
N VAL A 105 -6.11 27.92 4.70
CA VAL A 105 -5.41 27.45 5.91
C VAL A 105 -3.94 27.87 5.86
N ASP A 106 -3.33 28.01 7.03
CA ASP A 106 -1.94 28.45 7.16
C ASP A 106 -0.98 27.25 7.37
N ASN A 107 0.31 27.55 7.43
CA ASN A 107 1.36 26.56 7.65
C ASN A 107 1.16 25.78 8.96
N ALA A 108 0.82 26.47 10.06
CA ALA A 108 0.63 25.85 11.36
C ALA A 108 -0.51 24.82 11.34
N PHE A 109 -1.62 25.16 10.68
CA PHE A 109 -2.73 24.23 10.47
C PHE A 109 -2.33 23.03 9.62
N MET A 110 -1.55 23.23 8.55
CA MET A 110 -1.10 22.14 7.69
C MET A 110 -0.09 21.21 8.38
N LEU A 111 0.80 21.73 9.24
CA LEU A 111 1.67 20.92 10.11
C LEU A 111 0.84 20.05 11.06
N HIS A 112 -0.16 20.63 11.73
CA HIS A 112 -1.08 19.87 12.57
C HIS A 112 -1.83 18.79 11.76
N THR A 113 -2.30 19.15 10.57
CA THR A 113 -3.01 18.22 9.69
C THR A 113 -2.13 17.03 9.29
N MET A 114 -0.86 17.28 8.94
CA MET A 114 0.11 16.23 8.62
C MET A 114 0.33 15.31 9.82
N GLU A 115 0.54 15.86 11.02
CA GLU A 115 0.70 15.06 12.24
C GLU A 115 -0.53 14.15 12.46
N VAL A 116 -1.74 14.70 12.37
CA VAL A 116 -2.97 13.92 12.53
C VAL A 116 -3.10 12.83 11.45
N ALA A 117 -2.74 13.14 10.20
CA ALA A 117 -2.93 12.25 9.07
C ALA A 117 -1.97 11.05 9.05
N TRP A 118 -0.73 11.20 9.53
CA TRP A 118 0.28 10.13 9.54
C TRP A 118 0.58 9.56 10.92
N ALA A 119 0.72 10.40 11.95
CA ALA A 119 1.08 9.93 13.29
C ALA A 119 -0.15 9.45 14.08
N GLN A 120 -1.33 10.01 13.81
CA GLN A 120 -2.54 9.73 14.59
C GLN A 120 -3.58 8.89 13.84
N CYS A 121 -3.29 8.44 12.61
CA CYS A 121 -4.17 7.56 11.85
C CYS A 121 -3.38 6.56 11.00
N THR A 122 -3.69 5.28 11.10
CA THR A 122 -3.07 4.22 10.30
C THR A 122 -3.85 3.86 9.03
N CYS A 123 -4.96 4.55 8.75
CA CYS A 123 -5.87 4.23 7.63
C CYS A 123 -6.36 2.76 7.63
N CYS A 124 -6.38 2.12 8.80
CA CYS A 124 -6.73 0.70 8.91
C CYS A 124 -8.24 0.41 8.77
N ASN A 125 -9.07 1.44 8.74
CA ASN A 125 -10.52 1.36 8.60
C ASN A 125 -11.27 0.60 9.73
N ARG A 126 -10.63 0.36 10.88
CA ARG A 126 -11.31 -0.28 12.03
C ARG A 126 -12.53 0.53 12.47
N CYS A 127 -12.38 1.84 12.57
CA CYS A 127 -13.45 2.74 12.97
C CYS A 127 -14.62 2.84 11.99
N GLY A 128 -14.40 2.59 10.69
CA GLY A 128 -15.47 2.55 9.70
C GLY A 128 -16.46 1.41 9.98
N THR A 129 -15.95 0.24 10.41
CA THR A 129 -16.79 -0.93 10.75
C THR A 129 -17.70 -0.73 11.97
N TYR A 130 -17.40 0.25 12.82
CA TYR A 130 -18.19 0.58 14.01
C TYR A 130 -19.04 1.85 13.82
N CYS A 131 -18.95 2.53 12.67
CA CYS A 131 -19.73 3.73 12.41
C CYS A 131 -21.14 3.35 11.95
N PRO A 132 -22.21 3.77 12.65
CA PRO A 132 -23.58 3.44 12.26
C PRO A 132 -24.00 4.06 10.91
N HIS A 133 -23.29 5.10 10.45
CA HIS A 133 -23.50 5.75 9.16
C HIS A 133 -22.60 5.21 8.04
N GLY A 134 -21.75 4.21 8.33
CA GLY A 134 -20.80 3.67 7.35
C GLY A 134 -19.74 4.68 6.87
N ILE A 135 -19.37 5.65 7.71
CA ILE A 135 -18.32 6.63 7.38
C ILE A 135 -16.97 5.94 7.40
N ASP A 136 -16.34 5.81 6.24
CA ASP A 136 -15.00 5.27 6.10
C ASP A 136 -13.94 6.36 6.29
N THR A 137 -13.49 6.54 7.52
CA THR A 137 -12.43 7.50 7.81
C THR A 137 -11.10 7.09 7.18
N GLY A 138 -10.85 5.81 6.89
CA GLY A 138 -9.61 5.36 6.26
C GLY A 138 -9.45 5.95 4.86
N ILE A 139 -10.51 5.92 4.06
CA ILE A 139 -10.57 6.55 2.73
C ILE A 139 -10.47 8.07 2.85
N MET A 140 -11.15 8.68 3.83
CA MET A 140 -11.07 10.14 4.03
C MET A 140 -9.65 10.60 4.42
N PHE A 141 -8.93 9.83 5.24
CA PHE A 141 -7.53 10.11 5.56
C PHE A 141 -6.60 9.87 4.38
N GLY A 142 -6.83 8.85 3.56
CA GLY A 142 -6.11 8.67 2.29
C GLY A 142 -6.26 9.88 1.36
N TYR A 143 -7.47 10.45 1.28
CA TYR A 143 -7.72 11.68 0.54
C TYR A 143 -7.01 12.89 1.17
N LEU A 144 -7.10 13.07 2.50
CA LEU A 144 -6.39 14.13 3.23
C LEU A 144 -4.87 14.08 3.00
N ARG A 145 -4.28 12.88 3.06
CA ARG A 145 -2.85 12.69 2.81
C ARG A 145 -2.44 13.16 1.41
N GLY A 146 -3.27 12.95 0.40
CA GLY A 146 -2.97 13.46 -0.95
C GLY A 146 -3.06 14.97 -1.08
N LEU A 147 -3.98 15.62 -0.36
CA LEU A 147 -4.00 17.08 -0.26
C LEU A 147 -2.74 17.61 0.43
N CYS A 148 -2.33 16.99 1.53
CA CYS A 148 -1.08 17.31 2.22
C CYS A 148 0.15 17.09 1.31
N TYR A 149 0.16 16.00 0.55
CA TYR A 149 1.24 15.66 -0.38
C TYR A 149 1.41 16.71 -1.47
N GLN A 150 0.32 17.13 -2.11
CA GLN A 150 0.34 18.21 -3.10
C GLN A 150 0.89 19.53 -2.51
N GLN A 151 0.62 19.79 -1.24
CA GLN A 151 1.07 21.00 -0.56
C GLN A 151 2.47 20.88 0.03
N GLY A 152 3.15 19.73 -0.12
CA GLY A 152 4.50 19.48 0.39
C GLY A 152 4.60 19.17 1.89
N PHE A 153 3.47 19.05 2.59
CA PHE A 153 3.42 18.66 4.01
C PHE A 153 3.36 17.14 4.13
N VAL A 154 4.52 16.49 3.97
CA VAL A 154 4.66 15.02 3.95
C VAL A 154 5.74 14.62 4.93
N PRO A 155 5.59 13.53 5.70
CA PRO A 155 6.70 13.00 6.47
C PRO A 155 7.91 12.71 5.57
N TRP A 156 9.11 13.05 6.03
CA TRP A 156 10.36 12.95 5.27
C TRP A 156 10.56 11.56 4.64
N GLU A 157 10.32 10.51 5.42
CA GLU A 157 10.44 9.10 5.01
C GLU A 157 9.42 8.74 3.92
N MET A 158 8.21 9.28 4.02
CA MET A 158 7.16 9.07 3.02
C MET A 158 7.45 9.81 1.72
N LYS A 159 8.10 10.98 1.79
CA LYS A 159 8.55 11.74 0.61
C LYS A 159 9.65 10.96 -0.13
N ILE A 160 10.59 10.36 0.59
CA ILE A 160 11.62 9.48 0.02
C ILE A 160 10.97 8.24 -0.61
N GLY A 161 10.12 7.53 0.13
CA GLY A 161 9.47 6.30 -0.37
C GLY A 161 8.67 6.51 -1.65
N ALA A 162 7.89 7.60 -1.74
CA ALA A 162 7.19 7.96 -2.97
C ALA A 162 8.16 8.35 -4.11
N GLY A 163 9.28 9.00 -3.76
CA GLY A 163 10.36 9.30 -4.70
C GLY A 163 11.00 8.06 -5.32
N MET A 164 11.30 7.04 -4.50
CA MET A 164 11.86 5.77 -4.99
C MET A 164 10.96 5.16 -6.07
N HIS A 165 9.64 5.11 -5.81
CA HIS A 165 8.67 4.60 -6.76
C HIS A 165 8.61 5.40 -8.07
N ARG A 166 8.89 6.70 -8.05
CA ARG A 166 8.91 7.54 -9.26
C ARG A 166 10.16 7.33 -10.09
N VAL A 167 11.29 7.06 -9.45
CA VAL A 167 12.60 6.93 -10.12
C VAL A 167 12.83 5.51 -10.62
N TYR A 168 12.55 4.52 -9.78
CA TYR A 168 12.90 3.12 -10.05
C TYR A 168 11.72 2.27 -10.49
N ASN A 169 10.50 2.80 -10.45
CA ASN A 169 9.27 2.00 -10.47
C ASN A 169 9.23 0.90 -9.40
N ALA A 170 10.01 1.04 -8.33
CA ALA A 170 10.08 0.11 -7.23
C ALA A 170 10.43 0.84 -5.92
N GLN A 171 10.21 0.19 -4.79
CA GLN A 171 10.77 0.65 -3.52
C GLN A 171 12.26 0.24 -3.42
N MET A 172 13.01 0.86 -2.51
CA MET A 172 14.35 0.40 -2.08
C MET A 172 15.43 0.43 -3.17
N ASP A 173 15.25 1.28 -4.18
CA ASP A 173 16.20 1.50 -5.29
C ASP A 173 16.60 0.22 -6.04
N ILE A 174 15.67 -0.73 -6.12
CA ILE A 174 15.88 -2.01 -6.82
C ILE A 174 15.59 -1.82 -8.29
N THR A 175 16.56 -2.14 -9.15
CA THR A 175 16.35 -2.17 -10.59
C THR A 175 15.67 -3.47 -11.01
N SER A 176 15.09 -3.47 -12.21
CA SER A 176 14.52 -4.71 -12.76
C SER A 176 15.58 -5.79 -13.00
N GLU A 177 16.84 -5.40 -13.25
CA GLU A 177 17.97 -6.32 -13.41
C GLU A 177 18.31 -6.96 -12.06
N ASP A 178 18.52 -6.14 -11.02
CA ASP A 178 18.79 -6.64 -9.66
C ASP A 178 17.72 -7.63 -9.17
N TYR A 179 16.45 -7.34 -9.47
CA TYR A 179 15.32 -8.21 -9.12
C TYR A 179 15.43 -9.58 -9.79
N ILE A 180 15.65 -9.61 -11.11
CA ILE A 180 15.76 -10.86 -11.87
C ILE A 180 16.97 -11.66 -11.42
N ASP A 181 18.13 -11.01 -11.28
CA ASP A 181 19.37 -11.65 -10.86
C ASP A 181 19.23 -12.26 -9.45
N THR A 182 18.62 -11.52 -8.51
CA THR A 182 18.37 -12.02 -7.15
C THR A 182 17.42 -13.21 -7.16
N PHE A 183 16.32 -13.14 -7.91
CA PHE A 183 15.36 -14.24 -7.98
C PHE A 183 16.01 -15.51 -8.57
N GLN A 184 16.73 -15.36 -9.68
CA GLN A 184 17.44 -16.46 -10.33
C GLN A 184 18.45 -17.12 -9.39
N TRP A 185 19.28 -16.33 -8.72
CA TRP A 185 20.26 -16.83 -7.75
C TRP A 185 19.59 -17.67 -6.64
N MET A 186 18.52 -17.15 -6.02
CA MET A 186 17.81 -17.87 -4.95
C MET A 186 17.17 -19.19 -5.41
N VAL A 187 16.66 -19.21 -6.65
CA VAL A 187 16.10 -20.42 -7.25
C VAL A 187 17.18 -21.44 -7.62
N GLU A 188 18.32 -20.99 -8.14
CA GLU A 188 19.47 -21.85 -8.46
C GLU A 188 20.02 -22.53 -7.20
N GLU A 189 20.15 -21.79 -6.09
CA GLU A 189 20.58 -22.38 -4.80
C GLU A 189 19.60 -23.43 -4.27
N SER A 190 18.32 -23.32 -4.63
CA SER A 190 17.28 -24.26 -4.20
C SER A 190 17.11 -25.46 -5.14
N GLU A 191 17.74 -25.46 -6.34
CA GLU A 191 17.56 -26.51 -7.35
C GLU A 191 18.14 -27.87 -6.89
N GLU A 192 19.18 -27.87 -6.04
CA GLU A 192 19.76 -29.11 -5.49
C GLU A 192 18.73 -29.90 -4.66
N GLU A 193 17.93 -29.20 -3.85
CA GLU A 193 16.87 -29.79 -3.02
C GLU A 193 15.58 -30.04 -3.80
N TYR A 194 15.31 -29.21 -4.82
CA TYR A 194 14.11 -29.29 -5.67
C TYR A 194 14.49 -29.42 -7.15
N PRO A 195 14.79 -30.65 -7.62
CA PRO A 195 15.26 -30.86 -8.98
C PRO A 195 14.32 -30.32 -10.06
N GLY A 196 14.84 -29.48 -10.95
CA GLY A 196 14.08 -28.87 -12.04
C GLY A 196 13.28 -27.63 -11.64
N LEU A 197 13.51 -27.11 -10.43
CA LEU A 197 13.04 -25.78 -10.02
C LEU A 197 13.66 -24.72 -10.94
N LYS A 198 12.82 -23.82 -11.46
CA LYS A 198 13.21 -22.73 -12.36
C LYS A 198 12.35 -21.51 -12.10
N VAL A 199 12.87 -20.33 -12.44
CA VAL A 199 12.11 -19.08 -12.48
C VAL A 199 11.79 -18.69 -13.93
N PRO A 200 10.55 -18.95 -14.41
CA PRO A 200 10.13 -18.52 -15.73
C PRO A 200 9.92 -16.99 -15.80
N VAL A 201 10.65 -16.30 -16.67
CA VAL A 201 10.59 -14.83 -16.83
C VAL A 201 9.88 -14.47 -18.14
N ASP A 202 8.92 -13.54 -18.07
CA ASP A 202 8.15 -12.98 -19.20
C ASP A 202 7.53 -14.03 -20.16
N VAL A 203 7.01 -15.14 -19.62
CA VAL A 203 6.32 -16.15 -20.42
C VAL A 203 4.90 -15.67 -20.75
N GLU A 204 4.62 -15.41 -22.03
CA GLU A 204 3.28 -15.03 -22.49
C GLU A 204 2.30 -16.22 -22.38
N GLY A 205 1.11 -15.96 -21.83
CA GLY A 205 0.02 -16.94 -21.71
C GLY A 205 0.18 -17.93 -20.55
N ALA A 206 1.05 -17.66 -19.58
CA ALA A 206 1.15 -18.44 -18.35
C ALA A 206 -0.19 -18.45 -17.58
N ASP A 207 -0.44 -19.48 -16.77
CA ASP A 207 -1.67 -19.51 -15.95
C ASP A 207 -1.58 -18.47 -14.82
N ILE A 208 -0.40 -18.31 -14.22
CA ILE A 208 -0.14 -17.36 -13.14
C ILE A 208 0.98 -16.39 -13.53
N MET A 209 0.73 -15.09 -13.39
CA MET A 209 1.81 -14.10 -13.27
C MET A 209 2.00 -13.77 -11.78
N TYR A 210 3.20 -13.99 -11.25
CA TYR A 210 3.55 -13.67 -9.87
C TYR A 210 4.23 -12.30 -9.77
N THR A 211 3.84 -11.52 -8.79
CA THR A 211 4.36 -10.16 -8.54
C THR A 211 4.72 -10.02 -7.08
N VAL A 212 5.79 -9.27 -6.77
CA VAL A 212 6.43 -9.28 -5.44
C VAL A 212 6.56 -7.89 -4.82
N ASN A 213 6.87 -7.88 -3.52
CA ASN A 213 7.34 -6.71 -2.82
C ASN A 213 8.84 -6.50 -3.11
N ALA A 214 9.27 -5.26 -3.37
CA ALA A 214 10.70 -4.94 -3.46
C ALA A 214 11.51 -5.41 -2.22
N ARG A 215 10.90 -5.47 -1.04
CA ARG A 215 11.56 -5.97 0.17
C ARG A 215 11.98 -7.43 0.07
N GLU A 216 11.22 -8.27 -0.63
CA GLU A 216 11.59 -9.67 -0.88
C GLU A 216 12.89 -9.70 -1.68
N ALA A 217 13.00 -8.91 -2.75
CA ALA A 217 14.24 -8.82 -3.53
C ALA A 217 15.43 -8.19 -2.77
N LYS A 218 15.22 -7.29 -1.79
CA LYS A 218 16.33 -6.60 -1.10
C LYS A 218 16.79 -7.25 0.20
N HIS A 219 15.83 -7.73 0.98
CA HIS A 219 16.03 -8.03 2.40
C HIS A 219 15.59 -9.44 2.79
N TYR A 220 14.63 -10.01 2.06
CA TYR A 220 14.13 -11.37 2.29
C TYR A 220 14.12 -12.18 0.98
N PRO A 221 15.28 -12.33 0.31
CA PRO A 221 15.35 -13.01 -0.98
C PRO A 221 14.94 -14.49 -0.89
N GLU A 222 14.99 -15.10 0.31
CA GLU A 222 14.44 -16.41 0.61
C GLU A 222 12.95 -16.55 0.27
N ASP A 223 12.15 -15.50 0.47
CA ASP A 223 10.71 -15.51 0.18
C ASP A 223 10.45 -15.77 -1.32
N LEU A 224 11.37 -15.31 -2.20
CA LEU A 224 11.29 -15.53 -3.65
C LEU A 224 11.47 -17.01 -4.00
N ALA A 225 12.46 -17.66 -3.39
CA ALA A 225 12.68 -19.10 -3.55
C ALA A 225 11.51 -19.90 -2.97
N GLU A 226 11.02 -19.54 -1.78
CA GLU A 226 9.89 -20.24 -1.15
C GLU A 226 8.63 -20.20 -2.03
N ALA A 227 8.32 -19.04 -2.63
CA ALA A 227 7.22 -18.93 -3.59
C ALA A 227 7.43 -19.83 -4.83
N ALA A 228 8.65 -19.83 -5.40
CA ALA A 228 8.98 -20.67 -6.55
C ALA A 228 8.90 -22.17 -6.22
N ILE A 229 9.39 -22.59 -5.05
CA ILE A 229 9.32 -23.96 -4.54
C ILE A 229 7.85 -24.38 -4.45
N LEU A 230 6.99 -23.55 -3.87
CA LEU A 230 5.57 -23.87 -3.72
C LEU A 230 4.86 -23.97 -5.07
N PHE A 231 5.14 -23.07 -6.02
CA PHE A 231 4.60 -23.19 -7.39
C PHE A 231 5.11 -24.42 -8.12
N HIS A 232 6.39 -24.77 -7.96
CA HIS A 232 6.98 -25.97 -8.56
C HIS A 232 6.34 -27.25 -8.01
N ILE A 233 6.24 -27.39 -6.68
CA ILE A 233 5.59 -28.55 -6.04
C ILE A 233 4.13 -28.65 -6.46
N ALA A 234 3.42 -27.53 -6.54
CA ALA A 234 2.03 -27.47 -6.98
C ALA A 234 1.84 -27.73 -8.49
N GLY A 235 2.93 -27.81 -9.27
CA GLY A 235 2.91 -28.01 -10.71
C GLY A 235 2.27 -26.85 -11.48
N GLU A 236 2.43 -25.62 -11.00
CA GLU A 236 1.84 -24.44 -11.62
C GLU A 236 2.57 -24.06 -12.92
N ASN A 237 1.80 -23.61 -13.91
CA ASN A 237 2.33 -22.92 -15.10
C ASN A 237 2.38 -21.41 -14.79
N TRP A 238 3.54 -20.91 -14.37
CA TRP A 238 3.68 -19.55 -13.85
C TRP A 238 4.78 -18.74 -14.56
N THR A 239 4.82 -17.44 -14.30
CA THR A 239 5.88 -16.54 -14.73
C THR A 239 6.03 -15.34 -13.80
N ILE A 240 7.22 -14.75 -13.74
CA ILE A 240 7.42 -13.39 -13.23
C ILE A 240 7.59 -12.41 -14.39
N PRO A 241 7.06 -11.18 -14.29
CA PRO A 241 7.36 -10.15 -15.27
C PRO A 241 8.74 -9.52 -14.98
N SER A 242 9.54 -9.23 -16.02
CA SER A 242 10.78 -8.45 -15.83
C SER A 242 10.51 -6.96 -15.57
N LYS A 243 9.35 -6.45 -15.99
CA LYS A 243 8.89 -5.07 -15.79
C LYS A 243 7.45 -5.07 -15.29
N GLY A 244 7.14 -4.25 -14.30
CA GLY A 244 5.84 -4.24 -13.62
C GLY A 244 5.71 -5.37 -12.59
N TRP A 245 6.84 -5.79 -12.01
CA TRP A 245 6.91 -6.84 -10.98
C TRP A 245 6.59 -6.35 -9.58
N GLU A 246 6.80 -5.06 -9.32
CA GLU A 246 6.71 -4.45 -8.01
C GLU A 246 5.27 -3.95 -7.75
N LEU A 247 4.63 -4.40 -6.68
CA LEU A 247 3.24 -4.02 -6.37
C LEU A 247 3.06 -3.29 -5.03
N THR A 248 4.13 -3.05 -4.26
CA THR A 248 4.11 -2.41 -2.94
C THR A 248 3.38 -1.08 -3.01
N SER A 249 3.83 -0.14 -3.85
CA SER A 249 3.22 1.18 -3.96
C SER A 249 3.08 1.91 -2.61
N LEU A 250 4.20 2.15 -1.91
CA LEU A 250 4.23 3.02 -0.72
C LEU A 250 3.67 4.42 -0.99
N ALA A 251 3.65 4.82 -2.27
CA ALA A 251 2.95 6.00 -2.75
C ALA A 251 1.52 6.14 -2.18
N MET A 252 0.79 5.03 -1.98
CA MET A 252 -0.55 5.04 -1.39
C MET A 252 -0.53 5.62 0.03
N PHE A 253 0.41 5.20 0.87
CA PHE A 253 0.52 5.69 2.24
C PHE A 253 1.14 7.08 2.32
N ALA A 254 2.02 7.43 1.38
CA ALA A 254 2.55 8.77 1.22
C ALA A 254 1.50 9.77 0.71
N GLY A 255 0.39 9.30 0.11
CA GLY A 255 -0.62 10.17 -0.50
C GLY A 255 -0.23 10.69 -1.88
N ASP A 256 0.78 10.11 -2.53
CA ASP A 256 1.17 10.51 -3.88
C ASP A 256 0.28 9.84 -4.93
N TRP A 257 -0.87 10.44 -5.23
CA TRP A 257 -1.84 9.88 -6.18
C TRP A 257 -1.26 9.63 -7.58
N ALA A 258 -0.33 10.46 -8.03
CA ALA A 258 0.27 10.31 -9.35
C ALA A 258 1.27 9.14 -9.37
N ALA A 259 2.08 8.97 -8.32
CA ALA A 259 2.94 7.80 -8.20
C ALA A 259 2.13 6.51 -7.97
N CYS A 260 1.00 6.57 -7.25
CA CYS A 260 0.07 5.42 -7.13
C CYS A 260 -0.39 4.94 -8.51
N LYS A 261 -0.85 5.88 -9.35
CA LYS A 261 -1.29 5.56 -10.72
C LYS A 261 -0.14 5.00 -11.56
N MET A 262 1.04 5.61 -11.52
CA MET A 262 2.23 5.17 -12.24
C MET A 262 2.57 3.72 -11.91
N GLN A 263 2.64 3.40 -10.62
CA GLN A 263 2.97 2.07 -10.11
C GLN A 263 1.95 1.02 -10.57
N VAL A 264 0.67 1.27 -10.33
CA VAL A 264 -0.39 0.35 -10.75
C VAL A 264 -0.41 0.15 -12.27
N GLN A 265 -0.20 1.22 -13.04
CA GLN A 265 -0.14 1.11 -14.50
C GLN A 265 1.03 0.23 -14.94
N SER A 266 2.19 0.30 -14.28
CA SER A 266 3.34 -0.57 -14.60
C SER A 266 2.99 -2.05 -14.45
N VAL A 267 2.31 -2.44 -13.36
CA VAL A 267 1.86 -3.83 -13.14
C VAL A 267 0.78 -4.21 -14.16
N TYR A 268 -0.15 -3.31 -14.47
CA TYR A 268 -1.22 -3.58 -15.44
C TYR A 268 -0.68 -3.75 -16.86
N ASP A 269 0.32 -2.96 -17.25
CA ASP A 269 1.01 -3.11 -18.53
C ASP A 269 1.71 -4.48 -18.63
N ALA A 270 2.19 -5.04 -17.51
CA ALA A 270 2.72 -6.39 -17.46
C ALA A 270 1.63 -7.46 -17.66
N MET A 271 0.47 -7.30 -17.01
CA MET A 271 -0.68 -8.17 -17.21
C MET A 271 -1.15 -8.16 -18.67
N GLU A 272 -1.21 -6.99 -19.29
CA GLU A 272 -1.66 -6.84 -20.68
C GLU A 272 -0.62 -7.38 -21.68
N ARG A 273 0.68 -7.24 -21.39
CA ARG A 273 1.79 -7.78 -22.19
C ARG A 273 1.86 -9.30 -22.13
N LEU A 274 1.85 -9.87 -20.93
CA LEU A 274 2.05 -11.31 -20.71
C LEU A 274 0.76 -12.12 -20.81
N LYS A 275 -0.42 -11.46 -20.73
CA LYS A 275 -1.74 -12.09 -20.86
C LYS A 275 -1.91 -13.35 -20.00
N PRO A 276 -1.54 -13.31 -18.70
CA PRO A 276 -1.72 -14.47 -17.84
C PRO A 276 -3.22 -14.71 -17.61
N LYS A 277 -3.61 -15.94 -17.21
CA LYS A 277 -5.01 -16.18 -16.81
C LYS A 277 -5.35 -15.43 -15.51
N ARG A 278 -4.42 -15.40 -14.55
CA ARG A 278 -4.53 -14.64 -13.31
C ARG A 278 -3.20 -14.05 -12.86
N MET A 279 -3.26 -12.97 -12.09
CA MET A 279 -2.14 -12.47 -11.30
C MET A 279 -2.26 -12.95 -9.85
N VAL A 280 -1.16 -13.40 -9.27
CA VAL A 280 -1.03 -13.67 -7.84
C VAL A 280 -0.04 -12.65 -7.28
N GLY A 281 -0.51 -11.82 -6.35
CA GLY A 281 0.37 -10.92 -5.60
C GLY A 281 1.02 -11.66 -4.45
N THR A 282 2.19 -11.18 -4.01
CA THR A 282 2.84 -11.47 -2.72
C THR A 282 1.86 -11.48 -1.52
N GLU A 283 2.28 -12.05 -0.39
CA GLU A 283 1.52 -12.10 0.87
C GLU A 283 1.25 -10.71 1.48
N CYS A 284 1.90 -9.66 0.97
CA CYS A 284 1.70 -8.30 1.43
C CYS A 284 0.30 -7.75 1.13
N GLY A 285 -0.58 -7.75 2.14
CA GLY A 285 -1.95 -7.25 1.97
C GLY A 285 -2.06 -5.78 1.54
N HIS A 286 -1.08 -4.95 1.89
CA HIS A 286 -1.10 -3.54 1.48
C HIS A 286 -0.90 -3.40 -0.04
N ALA A 287 -0.04 -4.23 -0.60
CA ALA A 287 0.27 -4.25 -2.01
C ALA A 287 -0.96 -4.74 -2.80
N HIS A 288 -1.65 -5.76 -2.29
CA HIS A 288 -2.95 -6.20 -2.81
C HIS A 288 -4.00 -5.10 -2.78
N ARG A 289 -4.14 -4.39 -1.64
CA ARG A 289 -5.05 -3.26 -1.55
C ARG A 289 -4.72 -2.19 -2.60
N ALA A 290 -3.45 -1.79 -2.71
CA ALA A 290 -3.03 -0.73 -3.62
C ALA A 290 -3.29 -1.12 -5.09
N THR A 291 -2.89 -2.32 -5.49
CA THR A 291 -2.87 -2.71 -6.92
C THR A 291 -4.18 -3.34 -7.39
N VAL A 292 -4.86 -4.12 -6.53
CA VAL A 292 -6.07 -4.87 -6.91
C VAL A 292 -7.34 -4.11 -6.51
N VAL A 293 -7.40 -3.55 -5.30
CA VAL A 293 -8.62 -2.91 -4.78
C VAL A 293 -8.72 -1.45 -5.22
N GLU A 294 -7.70 -0.64 -4.95
CA GLU A 294 -7.69 0.79 -5.26
C GLU A 294 -7.21 1.07 -6.69
N GLY A 295 -6.32 0.21 -7.20
CA GLY A 295 -5.64 0.35 -8.48
C GLY A 295 -6.53 0.58 -9.70
N PRO A 296 -7.65 -0.14 -9.88
CA PRO A 296 -8.53 0.08 -11.02
C PRO A 296 -9.06 1.51 -11.09
N TYR A 297 -9.33 2.13 -9.92
CA TYR A 297 -9.81 3.50 -9.84
C TYR A 297 -8.72 4.53 -10.17
N TRP A 298 -7.47 4.29 -9.77
CA TRP A 298 -6.35 5.16 -10.13
C TRP A 298 -5.97 5.05 -11.61
N ALA A 299 -6.02 3.84 -12.16
CA ALA A 299 -5.81 3.59 -13.60
C ALA A 299 -6.98 4.11 -14.46
N GLY A 300 -8.14 4.41 -13.85
CA GLY A 300 -9.31 4.93 -14.56
C GLY A 300 -10.08 3.86 -15.33
N ARG A 301 -10.02 2.60 -14.88
CA ARG A 301 -10.72 1.48 -15.52
C ARG A 301 -12.22 1.56 -15.22
N LYS A 302 -13.04 1.50 -16.27
CA LYS A 302 -14.50 1.73 -16.20
C LYS A 302 -15.26 0.63 -15.47
N ASP A 303 -14.76 -0.59 -15.54
CA ASP A 303 -15.33 -1.78 -14.88
C ASP A 303 -14.92 -1.88 -13.40
N GLY A 304 -13.99 -1.02 -12.95
CA GLY A 304 -13.46 -1.07 -11.58
C GLY A 304 -12.68 -2.35 -11.28
N ARG A 305 -12.12 -3.03 -12.30
CA ARG A 305 -11.38 -4.28 -12.14
C ARG A 305 -9.97 -4.20 -12.72
N PRO A 306 -9.00 -4.97 -12.19
CA PRO A 306 -7.69 -5.14 -12.84
C PRO A 306 -7.82 -5.75 -14.26
N PRO A 307 -6.78 -5.67 -15.11
CA PRO A 307 -6.78 -6.23 -16.46
C PRO A 307 -7.10 -7.73 -16.54
N VAL A 308 -6.62 -8.50 -15.55
CA VAL A 308 -6.87 -9.94 -15.40
C VAL A 308 -7.38 -10.22 -13.99
N GLU A 309 -7.92 -11.42 -13.74
CA GLU A 309 -8.25 -11.85 -12.38
C GLU A 309 -7.00 -11.75 -11.50
N SER A 310 -7.11 -11.08 -10.36
CA SER A 310 -5.98 -10.82 -9.47
C SER A 310 -6.35 -11.28 -8.06
N ILE A 311 -5.64 -12.27 -7.53
CA ILE A 311 -5.88 -12.87 -6.22
C ILE A 311 -4.70 -12.65 -5.29
N HIS A 312 -4.96 -12.64 -3.99
CA HIS A 312 -3.92 -12.56 -2.97
C HIS A 312 -3.21 -13.91 -2.82
N TYR A 313 -1.93 -13.91 -2.43
CA TYR A 313 -1.15 -15.11 -2.16
C TYR A 313 -1.88 -16.18 -1.34
N ILE A 314 -2.50 -15.78 -0.21
CA ILE A 314 -3.25 -16.69 0.67
C ILE A 314 -4.49 -17.31 0.01
N GLU A 315 -5.10 -16.67 -0.98
CA GLU A 315 -6.19 -17.28 -1.74
C GLU A 315 -5.66 -18.41 -2.63
N TRP A 316 -4.54 -18.17 -3.30
CA TRP A 316 -3.85 -19.20 -4.07
C TRP A 316 -3.40 -20.36 -3.16
N LEU A 317 -2.79 -20.07 -2.00
CA LEU A 317 -2.33 -21.10 -1.07
C LEU A 317 -3.50 -21.96 -0.54
N ALA A 318 -4.61 -21.33 -0.18
CA ALA A 318 -5.82 -22.05 0.23
C ALA A 318 -6.37 -22.93 -0.90
N GLU A 319 -6.41 -22.43 -2.14
CA GLU A 319 -6.81 -23.22 -3.31
C GLU A 319 -5.88 -24.42 -3.54
N ALA A 320 -4.56 -24.23 -3.45
CA ALA A 320 -3.57 -25.28 -3.65
C ALA A 320 -3.68 -26.38 -2.58
N LEU A 321 -3.94 -26.00 -1.32
CA LEU A 321 -4.20 -26.95 -0.23
C LEU A 321 -5.52 -27.71 -0.42
N ARG A 322 -6.59 -27.00 -0.78
CA ARG A 322 -7.93 -27.56 -0.97
C ARG A 322 -8.00 -28.54 -2.13
N THR A 323 -7.29 -28.24 -3.22
CA THR A 323 -7.22 -29.10 -4.42
C THR A 323 -6.21 -30.23 -4.28
N GLY A 324 -5.40 -30.23 -3.21
CA GLY A 324 -4.38 -31.23 -2.96
C GLY A 324 -3.14 -31.11 -3.84
N LYS A 325 -2.95 -29.96 -4.52
CA LYS A 325 -1.68 -29.61 -5.19
C LYS A 325 -0.57 -29.46 -4.15
N LEU A 326 -0.88 -28.88 -3.00
CA LEU A 326 -0.02 -28.87 -1.82
C LEU A 326 -0.61 -29.78 -0.74
N LYS A 327 0.25 -30.56 -0.08
CA LYS A 327 -0.14 -31.51 0.97
C LYS A 327 0.74 -31.30 2.18
N ILE A 328 0.10 -31.06 3.32
CA ILE A 328 0.78 -30.98 4.61
C ILE A 328 0.87 -32.38 5.20
N ASP A 329 2.07 -32.79 5.61
CA ASP A 329 2.26 -34.01 6.41
C ASP A 329 1.60 -33.81 7.78
N PRO A 330 0.55 -34.60 8.13
CA PRO A 330 -0.14 -34.45 9.40
C PRO A 330 0.76 -34.62 10.64
N ALA A 331 1.86 -35.38 10.49
CA ALA A 331 2.84 -35.57 11.56
C ALA A 331 3.68 -34.32 11.83
N LYS A 332 3.80 -33.42 10.83
CA LYS A 332 4.58 -32.16 10.91
C LYS A 332 3.75 -30.92 11.22
N ARG A 333 2.44 -31.08 11.48
CA ARG A 333 1.59 -29.96 11.93
C ARG A 333 2.07 -29.38 13.26
N ILE A 334 1.99 -28.06 13.37
CA ILE A 334 2.38 -27.29 14.56
C ILE A 334 1.47 -27.69 15.73
N LYS A 335 2.06 -28.05 16.88
CA LYS A 335 1.31 -28.54 18.06
C LYS A 335 1.17 -27.47 19.14
N GLU A 336 1.99 -26.44 19.05
CA GLU A 336 2.04 -25.31 19.95
C GLU A 336 0.87 -24.34 19.69
N PRO A 337 0.44 -23.58 20.71
CA PRO A 337 -0.55 -22.52 20.51
C PRO A 337 -0.06 -21.46 19.51
N CYS A 338 -0.79 -21.29 18.40
CA CYS A 338 -0.52 -20.29 17.38
C CYS A 338 -1.45 -19.08 17.49
N THR A 339 -0.91 -17.88 17.27
CA THR A 339 -1.70 -16.65 17.14
C THR A 339 -1.66 -16.17 15.70
N LEU A 340 -2.82 -16.15 15.03
CA LEU A 340 -2.97 -15.56 13.70
C LEU A 340 -3.29 -14.06 13.82
N GLN A 341 -2.51 -13.23 13.15
CA GLN A 341 -2.74 -11.78 13.11
C GLN A 341 -3.56 -11.38 11.86
N ASP A 342 -4.77 -10.86 12.08
CA ASP A 342 -5.62 -10.36 10.98
C ASP A 342 -5.09 -9.00 10.44
N SER A 343 -4.48 -9.03 9.25
CA SER A 343 -4.00 -7.83 8.55
C SER A 343 -5.13 -6.87 8.19
N CYS A 344 -4.93 -5.56 8.38
CA CYS A 344 -5.94 -4.58 7.98
C CYS A 344 -6.22 -4.57 6.47
N ASN A 345 -5.20 -4.78 5.63
CA ASN A 345 -5.34 -4.53 4.20
C ASN A 345 -6.00 -5.69 3.46
N TYR A 346 -5.64 -6.95 3.75
CA TYR A 346 -6.29 -8.09 3.09
C TYR A 346 -7.47 -8.66 3.89
N VAL A 347 -7.55 -8.47 5.22
CA VAL A 347 -8.72 -8.93 5.99
C VAL A 347 -9.81 -7.88 6.02
N ARG A 348 -9.54 -6.69 6.57
CA ARG A 348 -10.58 -5.66 6.75
C ARG A 348 -10.94 -4.94 5.45
N ASN A 349 -9.96 -4.64 4.60
CA ASN A 349 -10.20 -3.91 3.36
C ASN A 349 -10.43 -4.81 2.14
N HIS A 350 -10.33 -6.14 2.28
CA HIS A 350 -10.56 -7.07 1.16
C HIS A 350 -11.42 -8.30 1.52
N GLY A 351 -11.41 -8.76 2.78
CA GLY A 351 -12.34 -9.78 3.27
C GLY A 351 -11.77 -11.18 3.46
N LEU A 352 -10.45 -11.38 3.43
CA LEU A 352 -9.84 -12.72 3.44
C LEU A 352 -9.70 -13.36 4.84
N ARG A 353 -10.64 -13.06 5.74
CA ARG A 353 -10.63 -13.55 7.12
C ARG A 353 -10.66 -15.09 7.18
N GLU A 354 -11.62 -15.67 6.47
CA GLU A 354 -11.86 -17.12 6.50
C GLU A 354 -10.81 -17.88 5.69
N VAL A 355 -10.30 -17.30 4.60
CA VAL A 355 -9.20 -17.88 3.80
C VAL A 355 -7.94 -18.08 4.64
N ALA A 356 -7.56 -17.09 5.45
CA ALA A 356 -6.42 -17.22 6.35
C ALA A 356 -6.63 -18.34 7.39
N ARG A 357 -7.86 -18.53 7.88
CA ARG A 357 -8.21 -19.58 8.86
C ARG A 357 -8.27 -20.96 8.23
N GLU A 358 -8.73 -21.06 6.98
CA GLU A 358 -8.68 -22.27 6.18
C GLU A 358 -7.24 -22.79 6.12
N ILE A 359 -6.28 -21.95 5.74
CA ILE A 359 -4.84 -22.32 5.73
C ILE A 359 -4.39 -22.82 7.11
N VAL A 360 -4.68 -22.05 8.17
CA VAL A 360 -4.30 -22.44 9.54
C VAL A 360 -4.81 -23.82 9.92
N SER A 361 -6.02 -24.21 9.47
CA SER A 361 -6.59 -25.53 9.77
C SER A 361 -5.82 -26.71 9.15
N TYR A 362 -5.01 -26.45 8.11
CA TYR A 362 -4.11 -27.45 7.51
C TYR A 362 -2.78 -27.58 8.27
N ILE A 363 -2.29 -26.49 8.87
CA ILE A 363 -0.93 -26.40 9.43
C ILE A 363 -0.84 -26.54 10.96
N VAL A 364 -1.90 -26.17 11.70
CA VAL A 364 -1.96 -26.27 13.17
C VAL A 364 -2.85 -27.43 13.57
#